data_AF-A0A1G6Y6J5-F1
#
_entry.id   AF-A0A1G6Y6J5-F1
#
_cell.length_a   1.000
_cell.length_b   1.000
_cell.length_c   1.000
_cell.angle_alpha   90.00
_cell.angle_beta   90.00
_cell.angle_gamma   90.00
#
_symmetry.space_group_name_H-M   'P 1'
#
loop_
_entity.id
_entity.type
_entity.pdbx_description
1 polymer ?
#
loop_
_entity_poly.entity_id
_entity_poly.type
_entity_poly.pdbx_seq_one_letter_code
_entity_poly.pdbx_strand_id
1 'polypeptide(L)'
;MKTVQIAKWRIEADPEATHDHYRSACPPCGCLYCRNFRKAFSGFPWFEELGVAPALPDLLSDFPAESPDKRLYIGHYHLAGRLLDGPEIMDGQWDESVTAAIGEFTIGFSRSEDGLILEFEAVLPWRMDESQED
;
A
#
# COMPACT_ATOMS: atom_id res chain seq x y z
N MET A 1 -13.51 13.80 7.96
CA MET A 1 -14.23 12.78 7.14
C MET A 1 -14.53 13.30 5.73
N LYS A 2 -14.16 12.53 4.70
CA LYS A 2 -14.56 12.75 3.30
C LYS A 2 -14.79 11.41 2.59
N THR A 3 -15.61 11.41 1.53
CA THR A 3 -15.82 10.23 0.69
C THR A 3 -14.90 10.27 -0.53
N VAL A 4 -14.22 9.16 -0.81
CA VAL A 4 -13.32 9.02 -1.97
C VAL A 4 -13.72 7.78 -2.78
N GLN A 5 -13.71 7.92 -4.10
CA GLN A 5 -13.87 6.80 -5.03
C GLN A 5 -12.50 6.36 -5.54
N ILE A 6 -12.15 5.10 -5.33
CA ILE A 6 -10.91 4.48 -5.82
C ILE A 6 -11.31 3.21 -6.54
N ALA A 7 -11.10 3.14 -7.86
CA ALA A 7 -11.54 2.03 -8.68
C ALA A 7 -12.99 1.60 -8.35
N LYS A 8 -13.18 0.39 -7.82
CA LYS A 8 -14.48 -0.19 -7.44
C LYS A 8 -14.92 0.08 -6.00
N TRP A 9 -14.14 0.82 -5.22
CA TRP A 9 -14.42 1.13 -3.82
C TRP A 9 -14.84 2.56 -3.62
N ARG A 10 -15.82 2.72 -2.73
CA ARG A 10 -16.19 4.00 -2.14
C ARG A 10 -15.88 3.93 -0.66
N ILE A 11 -14.95 4.76 -0.22
CA ILE A 11 -14.47 4.78 1.16
C ILE A 11 -14.81 6.11 1.83
N GLU A 12 -15.13 6.06 3.12
CA GLU A 12 -15.10 7.24 3.99
C GLU A 12 -13.73 7.26 4.65
N ALA A 13 -12.99 8.35 4.47
CA ALA A 13 -11.65 8.52 5.01
C ALA A 13 -11.58 9.74 5.94
N ASP A 14 -10.73 9.64 6.94
CA ASP A 14 -10.28 10.72 7.79
C ASP A 14 -8.79 11.02 7.51
N PRO A 15 -8.49 11.97 6.61
CA PRO A 15 -7.10 12.27 6.27
C PRO A 15 -6.29 12.83 7.44
N GLU A 16 -6.92 13.57 8.36
CA GLU A 16 -6.22 14.14 9.52
C GLU A 16 -5.82 13.02 10.49
N ALA A 17 -6.76 12.13 10.83
CA ALA A 17 -6.48 10.99 11.69
C ALA A 17 -5.48 10.01 11.05
N THR A 18 -5.59 9.77 9.74
CA THR A 18 -4.63 8.94 8.98
C THR A 18 -3.23 9.57 9.03
N HIS A 19 -3.12 10.88 8.78
CA HIS A 19 -1.85 11.58 8.85
C HIS A 19 -1.25 11.55 10.26
N ASP A 20 -2.06 11.70 11.31
CA ASP A 20 -1.61 11.64 12.70
C ASP A 20 -1.09 10.24 13.09
N HIS A 21 -1.72 9.17 12.59
CA HIS A 21 -1.19 7.80 12.69
C HIS A 21 0.24 7.73 12.13
N TYR A 22 0.47 8.21 10.91
CA TYR A 22 1.81 8.22 10.30
C TYR A 22 2.82 9.13 10.99
N ARG A 23 2.39 10.25 11.60
CA ARG A 23 3.29 11.14 12.36
C ARG A 23 3.81 10.48 13.64
N SER A 24 3.00 9.59 14.24
CA SER A 24 3.36 8.86 15.47
C SER A 24 4.04 7.52 15.20
N ALA A 25 4.15 7.11 13.93
CA ALA A 25 4.77 5.86 13.53
C ALA A 25 6.27 5.82 13.83
N CYS A 26 6.80 4.60 13.99
CA CYS A 26 8.23 4.38 14.05
C CYS A 26 8.93 4.89 12.77
N PRO A 27 10.23 5.24 12.85
CA PRO A 27 11.01 5.55 11.66
C PRO A 27 10.91 4.44 10.61
N PRO A 28 10.95 4.78 9.30
CA PRO A 28 10.89 3.79 8.24
C PRO A 28 12.00 2.75 8.39
N CYS A 29 11.67 1.48 8.14
CA CYS A 29 12.66 0.42 8.12
C CYS A 29 13.83 0.75 7.17
N GLY A 30 15.04 0.61 7.68
CA GLY A 30 16.29 0.93 6.98
C GLY A 30 16.84 -0.21 6.12
N CYS A 31 16.18 -1.36 6.05
CA CYS A 31 16.68 -2.50 5.28
C CYS A 31 16.76 -2.17 3.78
N LEU A 32 17.58 -2.92 3.05
CA LEU A 32 17.86 -2.68 1.63
C LEU A 32 16.56 -2.66 0.80
N TYR A 33 15.66 -3.59 1.05
CA TYR A 33 14.39 -3.74 0.33
C TYR A 33 13.40 -2.60 0.59
N CYS A 34 13.24 -2.18 1.85
CA CYS A 34 12.41 -1.03 2.20
C CYS A 34 12.98 0.29 1.66
N ARG A 35 14.32 0.40 1.55
CA ARG A 35 14.96 1.54 0.88
C ARG A 35 14.69 1.50 -0.62
N ASN A 36 14.80 0.32 -1.26
CA ASN A 36 14.50 0.17 -2.68
C ASN A 36 13.05 0.53 -2.98
N PHE A 37 12.10 0.01 -2.21
CA PHE A 37 10.67 0.31 -2.37
C PHE A 37 10.44 1.83 -2.37
N ARG A 38 10.94 2.55 -1.36
CA ARG A 38 10.79 4.01 -1.27
C ARG A 38 11.47 4.78 -2.42
N LYS A 39 12.51 4.20 -3.02
CA LYS A 39 13.21 4.80 -4.17
C LYS A 39 12.48 4.52 -5.50
N ALA A 40 11.81 3.36 -5.59
CA ALA A 40 11.09 2.93 -6.78
C ALA A 40 9.64 3.42 -6.81
N PHE A 41 9.00 3.55 -5.66
CA PHE A 41 7.61 3.94 -5.51
C PHE A 41 7.46 5.44 -5.21
N SER A 42 6.59 6.10 -5.98
CA SER A 42 6.30 7.54 -5.83
C SER A 42 4.97 7.86 -5.14
N GLY A 43 4.21 6.85 -4.69
CA GLY A 43 2.85 7.06 -4.18
C GLY A 43 1.77 6.99 -5.25
N PHE A 44 0.51 6.90 -4.82
CA PHE A 44 -0.65 7.13 -5.68
C PHE A 44 -1.10 8.60 -5.63
N PRO A 45 -1.73 9.12 -6.69
CA PRO A 45 -2.23 10.52 -6.70
C PRO A 45 -3.14 10.87 -5.53
N TRP A 46 -3.90 9.90 -5.01
CA TRP A 46 -4.87 10.09 -3.93
C TRP A 46 -4.28 9.85 -2.53
N PHE A 47 -2.99 9.53 -2.38
CA PHE A 47 -2.38 9.35 -1.06
C PHE A 47 -2.32 10.63 -0.25
N GLU A 48 -1.93 11.75 -0.86
CA GLU A 48 -1.96 13.06 -0.21
C GLU A 48 -3.38 13.41 0.26
N GLU A 49 -4.35 13.12 -0.60
CA GLU A 49 -5.76 13.30 -0.30
C GLU A 49 -6.24 12.45 0.88
N LEU A 50 -5.70 11.25 1.08
CA LEU A 50 -6.06 10.36 2.18
C LEU A 50 -5.20 10.58 3.44
N GLY A 51 -4.21 11.48 3.40
CA GLY A 51 -3.27 11.66 4.51
C GLY A 51 -2.28 10.50 4.69
N VAL A 52 -2.13 9.64 3.69
CA VAL A 52 -1.21 8.49 3.70
C VAL A 52 0.21 8.97 3.45
N ALA A 53 1.17 8.47 4.23
CA ALA A 53 2.59 8.66 3.96
C ALA A 53 3.11 7.55 3.02
N PRO A 54 3.39 7.83 1.72
CA PRO A 54 3.78 6.80 0.76
C PRO A 54 5.08 6.07 1.11
N ALA A 55 5.93 6.70 1.92
CA ALA A 55 7.22 6.14 2.33
C ALA A 55 7.10 5.17 3.52
N LEU A 56 5.90 4.99 4.09
CA LEU A 56 5.66 4.22 5.30
C LEU A 56 4.60 3.12 5.06
N PRO A 57 4.82 2.19 4.12
CA PRO A 57 4.01 0.97 4.12
C PRO A 57 4.29 0.19 5.40
N ASP A 58 3.24 -0.44 5.92
CA ASP A 58 3.34 -1.37 7.04
C ASP A 58 3.44 -2.81 6.51
N LEU A 59 4.02 -3.70 7.30
CA LEU A 59 4.31 -5.11 6.93
C LEU A 59 4.87 -5.34 5.50
N LEU A 60 5.71 -4.42 5.02
CA LEU A 60 6.30 -4.52 3.69
C LEU A 60 7.21 -5.74 3.58
N SER A 61 6.82 -6.66 2.71
CA SER A 61 7.58 -7.85 2.32
C SER A 61 8.07 -7.72 0.88
N ASP A 62 9.19 -8.37 0.58
CA ASP A 62 9.76 -8.40 -0.75
C ASP A 62 10.07 -9.83 -1.20
N PHE A 63 9.90 -10.08 -2.50
CA PHE A 63 10.12 -11.37 -3.12
C PHE A 63 10.78 -11.21 -4.50
N PRO A 64 11.49 -12.24 -5.01
CA PRO A 64 11.93 -12.26 -6.39
C PRO A 64 10.75 -12.12 -7.36
N ALA A 65 10.91 -11.27 -8.38
CA ALA A 65 9.97 -11.20 -9.51
C ALA A 65 10.46 -12.09 -10.67
N GLU A 66 9.64 -12.25 -11.70
CA GLU A 66 10.04 -13.00 -12.92
C GLU A 66 11.25 -12.37 -13.63
N SER A 67 11.41 -11.05 -13.53
CA SER A 67 12.52 -10.32 -14.14
C SER A 67 13.60 -10.01 -13.08
N PRO A 68 14.89 -10.26 -13.39
CA PRO A 68 15.98 -10.08 -12.41
C PRO A 68 16.23 -8.63 -12.00
N ASP A 69 15.72 -7.66 -12.76
CA ASP A 69 15.81 -6.23 -12.47
C ASP A 69 14.60 -5.69 -11.68
N LYS A 70 13.68 -6.57 -11.25
CA LYS A 70 12.46 -6.21 -10.52
C LYS A 70 12.30 -7.04 -9.25
N ARG A 71 11.51 -6.50 -8.32
CA ARG A 71 11.07 -7.18 -7.09
C ARG A 71 9.55 -7.10 -6.98
N LEU A 72 8.95 -8.15 -6.46
CA LEU A 72 7.57 -8.14 -6.01
C LEU A 72 7.54 -7.61 -4.59
N TYR A 73 6.74 -6.56 -4.36
CA TYR A 73 6.47 -6.00 -3.06
C TYR A 73 5.03 -6.30 -2.67
N ILE A 74 4.85 -6.72 -1.42
CA ILE A 74 3.53 -6.90 -0.82
C ILE A 74 3.52 -6.11 0.48
N GLY A 75 2.47 -5.34 0.73
CA GLY A 75 2.36 -4.58 1.96
C GLY A 75 1.02 -3.90 2.08
N HIS A 76 0.89 -3.07 3.09
CA HIS A 76 -0.35 -2.34 3.30
C HIS A 76 -0.17 -0.93 3.87
N TYR A 77 -1.24 -0.14 3.79
CA TYR A 77 -1.33 1.20 4.38
C TYR A 77 -2.58 1.26 5.27
N HIS A 78 -2.41 1.81 6.47
CA HIS A 78 -3.54 2.11 7.36
C HIS A 78 -4.26 3.37 6.87
N LEU A 79 -5.59 3.32 6.96
CA LEU A 79 -6.49 4.43 6.67
C LEU A 79 -7.48 4.54 7.83
N ALA A 80 -7.49 5.68 8.50
CA ALA A 80 -8.59 6.00 9.42
C ALA A 80 -9.86 6.21 8.60
N GLY A 81 -10.87 5.37 8.80
CA GLY A 81 -12.06 5.39 7.97
C GLY A 81 -12.76 4.04 7.88
N ARG A 82 -13.62 3.90 6.88
CA ARG A 82 -14.36 2.66 6.61
C ARG A 82 -14.75 2.51 5.15
N LEU A 83 -14.95 1.25 4.77
CA LEU A 83 -15.51 0.90 3.47
C LEU A 83 -17.02 1.16 3.46
N LEU A 84 -17.50 2.00 2.53
CA LEU A 84 -18.93 2.27 2.35
C LEU A 84 -19.55 1.33 1.32
N ASP A 85 -18.81 1.02 0.25
CA ASP A 85 -19.26 0.18 -0.85
C ASP A 85 -18.06 -0.38 -1.63
N GLY A 86 -18.22 -1.57 -2.21
CA GLY A 86 -17.17 -2.29 -2.93
C GLY A 86 -16.82 -3.65 -2.29
N PRO A 87 -16.12 -4.53 -3.04
CA PRO A 87 -15.74 -5.86 -2.55
C PRO A 87 -14.64 -5.77 -1.51
N GLU A 88 -14.75 -6.53 -0.43
CA GLU A 88 -13.77 -6.56 0.66
C GLU A 88 -12.83 -7.76 0.51
N ILE A 89 -11.55 -7.58 0.83
CA ILE A 89 -10.59 -8.69 0.95
C ILE A 89 -10.93 -9.47 2.22
N MET A 90 -11.16 -10.77 2.06
CA MET A 90 -11.23 -11.72 3.17
C MET A 90 -10.03 -12.67 3.13
N ASP A 91 -9.74 -13.34 4.25
CA ASP A 91 -8.63 -14.28 4.36
C ASP A 91 -8.56 -15.26 3.18
N GLY A 92 -7.42 -15.26 2.48
CA GLY A 92 -7.16 -16.12 1.33
C GLY A 92 -7.80 -15.65 0.01
N GLN A 93 -8.41 -14.46 -0.04
CA GLN A 93 -8.97 -13.87 -1.26
C GLN A 93 -8.05 -12.79 -1.83
N TRP A 94 -7.33 -13.12 -2.90
CA TRP A 94 -6.57 -12.16 -3.69
C TRP A 94 -6.73 -12.46 -5.18
N ASP A 95 -7.81 -11.96 -5.76
CA ASP A 95 -8.14 -12.11 -7.17
C ASP A 95 -8.87 -10.87 -7.72
N GLU A 96 -9.17 -10.86 -9.02
CA GLU A 96 -9.77 -9.71 -9.72
C GLU A 96 -11.16 -9.30 -9.17
N SER A 97 -11.88 -10.21 -8.49
CA SER A 97 -13.17 -9.89 -7.89
C SER A 97 -13.02 -8.95 -6.68
N VAL A 98 -11.90 -9.04 -5.95
CA VAL A 98 -11.60 -8.24 -4.75
C VAL A 98 -10.41 -7.30 -4.91
N THR A 99 -9.74 -7.28 -6.07
CA THR A 99 -8.60 -6.39 -6.35
C THR A 99 -8.79 -5.55 -7.62
N ALA A 100 -8.01 -4.48 -7.78
CA ALA A 100 -7.97 -3.68 -9.00
C ALA A 100 -6.55 -3.28 -9.33
N ALA A 101 -6.20 -3.34 -10.63
CA ALA A 101 -4.93 -2.86 -11.12
C ALA A 101 -4.94 -1.32 -11.29
N ILE A 102 -3.94 -0.65 -10.72
CA ILE A 102 -3.68 0.78 -10.84
C ILE A 102 -2.19 0.98 -11.13
N GLY A 103 -1.84 1.09 -12.41
CA GLY A 103 -0.44 1.18 -12.84
C GLY A 103 0.31 -0.12 -12.56
N GLU A 104 1.42 -0.05 -11.85
CA GLU A 104 2.23 -1.22 -11.45
C GLU A 104 1.72 -1.92 -10.18
N PHE A 105 0.58 -1.46 -9.64
CA PHE A 105 0.01 -1.96 -8.39
C PHE A 105 -1.29 -2.72 -8.64
N THR A 106 -1.45 -3.82 -7.92
CA THR A 106 -2.74 -4.44 -7.66
C THR A 106 -3.12 -4.08 -6.24
N ILE A 107 -4.28 -3.45 -6.04
CA ILE A 107 -4.73 -3.03 -4.71
C ILE A 107 -6.07 -3.66 -4.34
N GLY A 108 -6.33 -3.74 -3.05
CA GLY A 108 -7.67 -3.94 -2.52
C GLY A 108 -7.77 -3.41 -1.08
N PHE A 109 -8.94 -3.61 -0.48
CA PHE A 109 -9.21 -3.10 0.87
C PHE A 109 -9.77 -4.19 1.77
N SER A 110 -9.23 -4.26 2.98
CA SER A 110 -9.75 -5.07 4.10
C SER A 110 -10.11 -4.18 5.28
N ARG A 111 -10.98 -4.67 6.17
CA ARG A 111 -11.29 -3.99 7.42
C ARG A 111 -10.30 -4.40 8.51
N SER A 112 -10.02 -3.45 9.40
CA SER A 112 -9.32 -3.69 10.66
C SER A 112 -10.15 -3.16 11.82
N GLU A 113 -9.79 -3.53 13.05
CA GLU A 113 -10.46 -3.02 14.26
C GLU A 113 -10.38 -1.47 14.34
N ASP A 114 -9.28 -0.90 13.85
CA ASP A 114 -8.97 0.53 13.96
C ASP A 114 -9.16 1.31 12.64
N GLY A 115 -9.86 0.74 11.66
CA GLY A 115 -10.16 1.42 10.39
C GLY A 115 -10.09 0.52 9.18
N LEU A 116 -9.57 1.06 8.07
CA LEU A 116 -9.45 0.37 6.80
C LEU A 116 -7.98 0.11 6.48
N ILE A 117 -7.69 -1.03 5.89
CA ILE A 117 -6.36 -1.38 5.40
C ILE A 117 -6.43 -1.37 3.88
N LEU A 118 -5.51 -0.64 3.26
CA LEU A 118 -5.24 -0.75 1.85
C LEU A 118 -4.12 -1.75 1.65
N GLU A 119 -4.42 -2.88 1.03
CA GLU A 119 -3.44 -3.91 0.69
C GLU A 119 -2.97 -3.71 -0.75
N PHE A 120 -1.70 -4.00 -1.01
CA PHE A 120 -1.16 -3.92 -2.35
C PHE A 120 -0.14 -5.02 -2.65
N GLU A 121 -0.08 -5.38 -3.92
CA GLU A 121 1.04 -6.03 -4.57
C GLU A 121 1.59 -5.11 -5.66
N ALA A 122 2.91 -5.03 -5.81
CA ALA A 122 3.53 -4.24 -6.86
C ALA A 122 4.84 -4.86 -7.34
N VAL A 123 5.02 -4.91 -8.66
CA VAL A 123 6.28 -5.35 -9.27
C VAL A 123 7.08 -4.12 -9.66
N LEU A 124 8.06 -3.76 -8.84
CA LEU A 124 8.82 -2.52 -8.97
C LEU A 124 10.28 -2.76 -9.37
N PRO A 125 10.92 -1.82 -10.09
CA PRO A 125 12.32 -1.95 -10.47
C PRO A 125 13.26 -1.88 -9.26
N TRP A 126 14.40 -2.57 -9.38
CA TRP A 126 15.53 -2.38 -8.49
C TRP A 126 16.27 -1.09 -8.83
N ARG A 127 16.47 -0.25 -7.82
CA ARG A 127 17.05 1.10 -7.89
C ARG A 127 18.24 1.27 -6.95
N MET A 128 18.58 0.27 -6.15
CA MET A 128 19.74 0.31 -5.27
C MET A 128 21.01 -0.08 -6.03
N ASP A 129 22.15 0.45 -5.58
CA ASP A 129 23.45 0.10 -6.17
C ASP A 129 23.93 -1.26 -5.62
N GLU A 130 23.56 -1.57 -4.37
CA GLU A 130 23.74 -2.87 -3.77
C GLU A 130 22.91 -3.93 -4.52
N SER A 131 23.46 -5.12 -4.73
CA SER A 131 22.75 -6.22 -5.38
C SER A 131 21.59 -6.73 -4.53
N GLN A 132 20.63 -7.37 -5.20
CA GLN A 132 19.61 -8.19 -4.55
C GLN A 132 20.31 -9.43 -3.99
N GLU A 133 20.86 -9.36 -2.78
CA GLU A 133 21.46 -10.53 -2.11
C GLU A 133 20.33 -11.38 -1.50
N ASP A 134 20.19 -12.63 -1.93
CA ASP A 134 19.22 -13.59 -1.37
C ASP A 134 19.53 -14.00 0.09
#